data_AF-A0A2E0QKK5-F1
#
_entry.id   AF-A0A2E0QKK5-F1
#
_cell.length_a   1.000
_cell.length_b   1.000
_cell.length_c   1.000
_cell.angle_alpha   90.00
_cell.angle_beta   90.00
_cell.angle_gamma   90.00
#
_symmetry.space_group_name_H-M   'P 1'
#
loop_
_entity.id
_entity.type
_entity.pdbx_description
1 polymer ?
#
loop_
_entity_poly.entity_id
_entity_poly.type
_entity_poly.pdbx_seq_one_letter_code
_entity_poly.pdbx_strand_id
1 'polypeptide(L)'
;MSSNQLSAKIDLKDNAYEVIVSKGILNDCGHYISNLGIGNKCAIISDSNVAPLYASKVSESLANNNIKSELIVVDAGESSKSLESVEKICRKMIKTGHDRHVFVIALGGGVIGDLAG
;
A
#
# COMPACT_ATOMS: atom_id res chain seq x y z
N MET A 1 -24.84 5.90 0.21
CA MET A 1 -24.83 5.94 -1.26
C MET A 1 -24.85 7.41 -1.71
N SER A 2 -23.68 7.96 -2.00
CA SER A 2 -23.51 9.24 -2.71
C SER A 2 -22.30 9.03 -3.60
N SER A 3 -22.61 8.65 -4.82
CA SER A 3 -21.83 7.76 -5.67
C SER A 3 -21.09 8.57 -6.73
N ASN A 4 -19.91 9.07 -6.40
CA ASN A 4 -18.91 9.45 -7.41
C ASN A 4 -17.67 8.57 -7.20
N GLN A 5 -17.86 7.27 -7.42
CA GLN A 5 -16.75 6.35 -7.63
C GLN A 5 -16.52 6.28 -9.14
N LEU A 6 -15.30 6.62 -9.54
CA LEU A 6 -14.81 6.37 -10.88
C LEU A 6 -13.90 5.15 -10.81
N SER A 7 -14.02 4.25 -11.77
CA SER A 7 -13.01 3.23 -11.96
C SER A 7 -12.61 3.09 -13.41
N ALA A 8 -11.37 2.68 -13.63
CA ALA A 8 -10.81 2.42 -14.95
C ALA A 8 -10.10 1.06 -14.91
N LYS A 9 -10.50 0.17 -15.82
CA LYS A 9 -9.78 -1.09 -16.04
C LYS A 9 -8.59 -0.82 -16.95
N ILE A 10 -7.41 -1.25 -16.51
CA ILE A 10 -6.17 -1.16 -17.26
C ILE A 10 -5.86 -2.56 -17.78
N ASP A 11 -6.10 -2.78 -19.07
CA ASP A 11 -5.80 -4.05 -19.73
C ASP A 11 -4.32 -4.07 -20.15
N LEU A 12 -3.51 -4.77 -19.36
CA LEU A 12 -2.14 -5.15 -19.72
C LEU A 12 -2.11 -6.58 -20.21
N LYS A 13 -1.08 -6.94 -20.98
CA LYS A 13 -0.96 -8.26 -21.61
C LYS A 13 -1.12 -9.42 -20.62
N ASP A 14 -0.45 -9.33 -19.47
CA ASP A 14 -0.40 -10.41 -18.49
C ASP A 14 -0.98 -10.03 -17.11
N ASN A 15 -1.17 -8.73 -16.83
CA ASN A 15 -1.47 -8.21 -15.49
C ASN A 15 -2.51 -7.07 -15.53
N ALA A 16 -3.74 -7.36 -15.94
CA ALA A 16 -4.81 -6.37 -15.89
C ALA A 16 -5.15 -6.00 -14.43
N TYR A 17 -5.44 -4.72 -14.18
CA TYR A 17 -5.83 -4.23 -12.85
C TYR A 17 -6.85 -3.10 -12.96
N GLU A 18 -7.49 -2.76 -11.84
CA GLU A 18 -8.47 -1.68 -11.75
C GLU A 18 -7.88 -0.50 -10.95
N VAL A 19 -8.07 0.71 -11.47
CA VAL A 19 -7.82 1.96 -10.74
C VAL A 19 -9.16 2.48 -10.23
N ILE A 20 -9.27 2.67 -8.91
CA ILE A 20 -10.50 3.15 -8.27
C ILE A 20 -10.25 4.51 -7.65
N VAL A 21 -11.10 5.48 -7.97
CA VAL A 21 -11.07 6.85 -7.44
C VAL A 21 -12.40 7.15 -6.79
N SER A 22 -12.39 7.42 -5.48
CA SER A 22 -13.59 7.79 -4.75
C SER A 22 -13.24 8.70 -3.56
N LYS A 23 -14.17 9.59 -3.21
CA LYS A 23 -14.00 10.47 -2.05
C LYS A 23 -14.03 9.64 -0.76
N GLY A 24 -12.96 9.73 0.03
CA GLY A 24 -12.87 9.01 1.31
C GLY A 24 -12.57 7.52 1.17
N ILE A 25 -12.09 7.07 0.01
CA ILE A 25 -11.83 5.64 -0.28
C ILE A 25 -10.92 4.96 0.76
N LEU A 26 -9.99 5.69 1.38
CA LEU A 26 -9.09 5.14 2.41
C LEU A 26 -9.83 4.63 3.65
N ASN A 27 -11.04 5.13 3.94
CA ASN A 27 -11.84 4.61 5.06
C ASN A 27 -12.32 3.16 4.79
N ASP A 28 -12.41 2.77 3.53
CA ASP A 28 -12.98 1.49 3.08
C ASP A 28 -12.02 0.71 2.16
N CYS A 29 -10.74 1.10 2.09
CA CYS A 29 -9.78 0.48 1.20
C CYS A 29 -9.57 -1.01 1.52
N GLY A 30 -9.69 -1.41 2.79
CA GLY A 30 -9.62 -2.81 3.20
C GLY A 30 -10.69 -3.68 2.53
N HIS A 31 -11.89 -3.15 2.28
CA HIS A 31 -12.94 -3.88 1.56
C HIS A 31 -12.49 -4.21 0.13
N TYR A 32 -12.04 -3.20 -0.62
CA TYR A 32 -11.52 -3.39 -1.98
C TYR A 32 -10.33 -4.36 -2.03
N ILE A 33 -9.38 -4.20 -1.11
CA ILE A 33 -8.16 -5.02 -1.09
C ILE A 33 -8.48 -6.47 -0.72
N SER A 34 -9.38 -6.72 0.22
CA SER A 34 -9.77 -8.08 0.62
C SER A 34 -10.42 -8.86 -0.54
N ASN A 35 -11.18 -8.18 -1.41
CA ASN A 35 -11.81 -8.77 -2.58
C ASN A 35 -10.81 -9.22 -3.66
N LEU A 36 -9.54 -8.80 -3.59
CA LEU A 36 -8.50 -9.26 -4.50
C LEU A 36 -8.03 -10.70 -4.21
N GLY A 37 -8.28 -11.22 -3.00
CA GLY A 37 -7.90 -12.58 -2.63
C GLY A 37 -6.39 -12.86 -2.58
N ILE A 38 -5.56 -11.80 -2.45
CA ILE A 38 -4.09 -11.88 -2.52
C ILE A 38 -3.40 -12.19 -1.18
N GLY A 39 -4.18 -12.40 -0.11
CA GLY A 39 -3.67 -12.74 1.22
C GLY A 39 -4.25 -11.86 2.33
N ASN A 40 -3.78 -12.07 3.55
CA ASN A 40 -4.26 -11.38 4.76
C ASN A 40 -3.13 -10.73 5.57
N LYS A 41 -1.96 -10.55 4.96
CA LYS A 41 -0.81 -9.86 5.55
C LYS A 41 -0.20 -8.92 4.52
N CYS A 42 0.12 -7.70 4.92
CA CYS A 42 0.78 -6.74 4.05
C CYS A 42 1.83 -5.89 4.76
N ALA A 43 2.78 -5.39 3.97
CA ALA A 43 3.66 -4.30 4.37
C ALA A 43 3.17 -2.99 3.72
N ILE A 44 2.89 -1.97 4.54
CA ILE A 44 2.60 -0.62 4.06
C ILE A 44 3.92 0.15 4.01
N ILE A 45 4.34 0.57 2.82
CA ILE A 45 5.52 1.42 2.63
C ILE A 45 5.03 2.85 2.44
N SER A 46 5.57 3.78 3.22
CA SER A 46 5.18 5.19 3.17
C SER A 46 6.37 6.09 3.55
N ASP A 47 6.27 7.38 3.30
CA ASP A 47 7.28 8.36 3.72
C ASP A 47 6.90 9.08 5.02
N SER A 48 7.87 9.78 5.60
CA SER A 48 7.72 10.54 6.84
C SER A 48 6.68 11.66 6.80
N ASN A 49 6.24 12.12 5.62
CA ASN A 49 5.21 13.15 5.47
C ASN A 49 3.81 12.52 5.33
N VAL A 50 3.69 11.44 4.58
CA VAL A 50 2.42 10.78 4.26
C VAL A 50 1.96 9.85 5.38
N ALA A 51 2.89 9.11 6.01
CA ALA A 51 2.55 8.12 7.03
C ALA A 51 1.75 8.71 8.21
N PRO A 52 2.14 9.85 8.82
CA PRO A 52 1.39 10.44 9.94
C PRO A 52 -0.03 10.86 9.58
N LEU A 53 -0.32 11.11 8.30
CA LEU A 53 -1.61 11.59 7.83
C LEU A 53 -2.58 10.45 7.50
N TYR A 54 -2.08 9.34 6.95
CA TYR A 54 -2.94 8.34 6.31
C TYR A 54 -2.70 6.90 6.77
N ALA A 55 -1.57 6.56 7.38
CA ALA A 55 -1.24 5.17 7.69
C ALA A 55 -2.20 4.55 8.72
N SER A 56 -2.62 5.30 9.74
CA SER A 56 -3.59 4.82 10.74
C SER A 56 -4.90 4.43 10.07
N LYS A 57 -5.43 5.31 9.22
CA LYS A 57 -6.69 5.09 8.50
C LYS A 57 -6.64 3.86 7.60
N VAL A 58 -5.55 3.68 6.85
CA VAL A 58 -5.36 2.50 5.99
C VAL A 58 -5.25 1.24 6.84
N SER A 59 -4.44 1.27 7.91
CA SER A 59 -4.26 0.12 8.81
C SER A 59 -5.57 -0.29 9.50
N GLU A 60 -6.38 0.66 9.94
CA GLU A 60 -7.70 0.42 10.52
C GLU A 60 -8.67 -0.19 9.51
N SER A 61 -8.71 0.34 8.28
CA SER A 61 -9.57 -0.21 7.21
C SER A 61 -9.19 -1.65 6.85
N LEU A 62 -7.88 -1.94 6.78
CA LEU A 62 -7.34 -3.29 6.56
C LEU A 62 -7.69 -4.24 7.71
N ALA A 63 -7.50 -3.80 8.96
CA ALA A 63 -7.80 -4.60 10.15
C ALA A 63 -9.28 -4.97 10.23
N ASN A 64 -10.19 -4.05 9.89
CA ASN A 64 -11.64 -4.31 9.80
C ASN A 64 -12.00 -5.39 8.76
N ASN A 65 -11.09 -5.67 7.81
CA ASN A 65 -11.23 -6.70 6.80
C ASN A 65 -10.28 -7.89 7.02
N ASN A 66 -9.82 -8.09 8.27
CA ASN A 66 -8.95 -9.20 8.69
C ASN A 66 -7.56 -9.23 8.00
N ILE A 67 -7.09 -8.10 7.49
CA ILE A 67 -5.74 -7.97 6.91
C ILE A 67 -4.81 -7.36 7.96
N LYS A 68 -3.74 -8.07 8.30
CA LYS A 68 -2.69 -7.60 9.20
C LYS A 68 -1.69 -6.74 8.43
N SER A 69 -1.40 -5.54 8.91
CA SER A 69 -0.47 -4.62 8.26
C SER A 69 0.71 -4.25 9.17
N GLU A 70 1.94 -4.29 8.63
CA GLU A 70 3.13 -3.67 9.21
C GLU A 70 3.45 -2.37 8.46
N LEU A 71 3.66 -1.27 9.17
CA LEU A 71 4.08 0.00 8.57
C LEU A 71 5.61 0.11 8.53
N ILE A 72 6.14 0.44 7.36
CA ILE A 72 7.56 0.75 7.12
C ILE A 72 7.64 2.17 6.58
N VAL A 73 8.32 3.04 7.34
CA VAL A 73 8.47 4.46 6.99
C VAL A 73 9.89 4.73 6.51
N VAL A 74 10.02 5.42 5.38
CA VAL A 74 11.28 5.97 4.88
C VAL A 74 11.28 7.50 4.97
N ASP A 75 12.44 8.12 4.83
CA ASP A 75 12.53 9.58 4.78
C ASP A 75 11.78 10.13 3.55
N ALA A 76 11.14 11.28 3.69
CA ALA A 76 10.48 11.93 2.55
C ALA A 76 11.47 12.61 1.60
N GLY A 77 11.15 12.57 0.30
CA GLY A 77 11.89 13.27 -0.75
C GLY A 77 12.54 12.34 -1.78
N GLU A 78 12.95 12.91 -2.92
CA GLU A 78 13.53 12.16 -4.05
C GLU A 78 14.84 11.45 -3.68
N SER A 79 15.61 11.97 -2.72
CA SER A 79 16.84 11.32 -2.23
C SER A 79 16.60 9.93 -1.66
N SER A 80 15.38 9.65 -1.20
CA SER A 80 14.99 8.33 -0.71
C SER A 80 14.79 7.32 -1.83
N LYS A 81 14.67 7.76 -3.09
CA LYS A 81 14.62 6.88 -4.26
C LYS A 81 16.02 6.32 -4.58
N SER A 82 16.47 5.44 -3.70
CA SER A 82 17.81 4.85 -3.74
C SER A 82 17.76 3.37 -3.40
N LEU A 83 18.75 2.61 -3.90
CA LEU A 83 18.90 1.19 -3.55
C LEU A 83 19.13 0.98 -2.05
N GLU A 84 19.70 1.96 -1.35
CA GLU A 84 19.87 1.92 0.10
C GLU A 84 18.51 1.90 0.81
N SER A 85 17.55 2.70 0.35
CA SER A 85 16.18 2.69 0.90
C SER A 85 15.47 1.38 0.61
N VAL A 86 15.61 0.84 -0.61
CA VAL A 86 15.07 -0.49 -0.96
C VAL A 86 15.65 -1.56 -0.03
N GLU A 87 16.97 -1.54 0.18
CA GLU A 87 17.63 -2.48 1.09
C GLU A 87 17.09 -2.36 2.53
N LYS A 88 16.90 -1.13 3.04
CA LYS A 88 16.31 -0.89 4.36
C LYS A 88 14.88 -1.46 4.45
N ILE A 89 14.05 -1.25 3.44
CA ILE A 89 12.70 -1.81 3.36
C ILE A 89 12.76 -3.35 3.39
N CYS A 90 13.54 -3.97 2.50
CA CYS A 90 13.68 -5.43 2.45
C CYS A 90 14.18 -6.00 3.78
N ARG A 91 15.19 -5.39 4.40
CA ARG A 91 15.71 -5.80 5.71
C ARG A 91 14.64 -5.73 6.79
N LYS A 92 13.81 -4.69 6.79
CA LYS A 92 12.71 -4.55 7.74
C LYS A 92 11.65 -5.63 7.49
N MET A 93 11.28 -5.91 6.24
CA MET A 93 10.32 -6.98 5.88
C MET A 93 10.82 -8.36 6.33
N ILE A 94 12.09 -8.68 6.10
CA ILE A 94 12.72 -9.94 6.54
C ILE A 94 12.69 -10.04 8.08
N LYS A 95 13.06 -8.98 8.79
CA LYS A 95 13.07 -8.94 10.26
C LYS A 95 11.69 -9.17 10.88
N THR A 96 10.63 -8.71 10.23
CA THR A 96 9.24 -8.87 10.68
C THR A 96 8.60 -10.18 10.18
N GLY A 97 9.39 -11.06 9.56
CA GLY A 97 8.95 -12.39 9.15
C GLY A 97 8.00 -12.38 7.95
N HIS A 98 8.07 -11.36 7.10
CA HIS A 98 7.31 -11.36 5.86
C HIS A 98 7.90 -12.40 4.90
N ASP A 99 7.04 -13.28 4.41
CA ASP A 99 7.35 -14.30 3.41
C ASP A 99 6.68 -13.96 2.07
N ARG A 100 6.72 -14.89 1.12
CA ARG A 100 6.11 -14.74 -0.22
C ARG A 100 4.59 -14.58 -0.24
N HIS A 101 3.91 -14.73 0.91
CA HIS A 101 2.45 -14.58 1.02
C HIS A 101 2.04 -13.20 1.52
N VAL A 102 3.01 -12.29 1.64
CA VAL A 102 2.81 -10.89 2.00
C VAL A 102 2.76 -10.06 0.74
N PHE A 103 1.75 -9.21 0.63
CA PHE A 103 1.69 -8.20 -0.42
C PHE A 103 2.16 -6.83 0.09
N VAL A 104 2.56 -5.96 -0.83
CA VAL A 104 3.06 -4.62 -0.53
C VAL A 104 1.99 -3.58 -0.89
N ILE A 105 1.82 -2.59 -0.03
CA ILE A 105 0.99 -1.40 -0.29
C ILE A 105 1.92 -0.18 -0.33
N ALA A 106 2.00 0.47 -1.48
CA ALA A 106 2.64 1.78 -1.62
C ALA A 106 1.66 2.88 -1.19
N LEU A 107 1.90 3.53 -0.05
CA LEU A 107 1.11 4.65 0.46
C LEU A 107 1.93 5.93 0.37
N GLY A 108 1.84 6.63 -0.77
CA GLY A 108 2.57 7.88 -0.97
C GLY A 108 2.47 8.39 -2.40
N GLY A 109 3.39 9.29 -2.75
CA GLY A 109 3.56 9.79 -4.12
C GLY A 109 4.42 8.87 -4.99
N GLY A 110 4.92 9.40 -6.11
CA GLY A 110 5.73 8.64 -7.08
C GLY A 110 6.98 7.99 -6.50
N VAL A 111 7.68 8.67 -5.58
CA VAL A 111 8.87 8.11 -4.90
C VAL A 111 8.55 6.82 -4.16
N ILE A 112 7.46 6.80 -3.39
CA ILE A 112 7.04 5.60 -2.65
C ILE A 112 6.54 4.51 -3.61
N GLY A 113 5.85 4.90 -4.69
CA GLY A 113 5.46 3.96 -5.74
C GLY A 113 6.67 3.25 -6.37
N ASP A 114 7.70 4.01 -6.72
CA ASP A 114 8.93 3.47 -7.34
C ASP A 114 9.79 2.64 -6.37
N LEU A 115 9.73 2.91 -5.07
CA LEU A 115 10.46 2.14 -4.07
C LEU A 115 9.79 0.82 -3.70
N ALA A 116 8.45 0.79 -3.75
CA ALA A 116 7.65 -0.35 -3.33
C ALA A 116 7.33 -1.33 -4.47
N GLY A 117 7.37 -0.86 -5.73
CA GLY A 117 7.17 -1.68 -6.93
C GLY A 117 8.43 -2.40 -7.36
#